data_AF-A0A0M0LM46-F1
#
_entry.id   AF-A0A0M0LM46-F1
#
_cell.length_a   1.000
_cell.length_b   1.000
_cell.length_c   1.000
_cell.angle_alpha   90.00
_cell.angle_beta   90.00
_cell.angle_gamma   90.00
#
_symmetry.space_group_name_H-M   'P 1'
#
loop_
_entity.id
_entity.type
_entity.pdbx_description
1 polymer ?
#
loop_
_entity_poly.entity_id
_entity_poly.type
_entity_poly.pdbx_seq_one_letter_code
_entity_poly.pdbx_strand_id
1 'polypeptide(L)'
;MSLNWQEMLFQFFGGLGLFLFSIKYMGDGLQKSAGDRLRDILDRYTTNPMMGVLVGILVTVLIQSSSGTTVITVGLVSAGFMTLRQAIGVIMGANIGTTFTAFIIGFDIGQFAYLVLAIGAFLLFFFKKNSIQNIGQIIFGLGGLFVGLELMSNGMKPLQELPTFIDMALRISENSILGVILGALVTLIIQSSSATIGILQGLYGEGLMPLHGALPILFGDNIGTTLTAVLASIGASVAARRVAAMHVLFNVIGTIIFLLILPQFTLYIEWLAGVAGLEPKMQIAFAHGSFNVVNTMIQLPLIGVWAYVVTKLIPGEDSVIEYKPRSLDLHFIEASPAIAIGQAKEEVLRMGKYSIRGLEETFEYLKTNDKKNAKNVLQYEEAINSLDQKITDYLVKVSAQPLSDTDSTRHHILLENVRDIERIGDHFENIVELIDYKTVNGVQLSEPAINDLSEMFTLTIETVQKAILALDTTNHGLAIDVTKKEELIDQMERTFRKKHIHRLNLGQCSAHSGIVFTDIVSNLERIGDHAVNIAEAILQKH
;
A
#
# COMPACT_ATOMS: atom_id res chain seq x y z
N MET A 1 19.23 50.61 1.72
CA MET A 1 18.82 50.50 3.15
C MET A 1 19.55 49.31 3.76
N SER A 2 19.87 49.33 5.06
CA SER A 2 20.31 48.11 5.74
C SER A 2 19.13 47.15 5.84
N LEU A 3 19.24 45.98 5.23
CA LEU A 3 18.19 44.96 5.27
C LEU A 3 17.95 44.52 6.72
N ASN A 4 16.68 44.52 7.14
CA ASN A 4 16.28 43.95 8.42
C ASN A 4 16.17 42.42 8.29
N TRP A 5 17.33 41.75 8.30
CA TRP A 5 17.43 40.29 8.15
C TRP A 5 16.58 39.53 9.16
N GLN A 6 16.44 40.05 10.39
CA GLN A 6 15.62 39.42 11.42
C GLN A 6 14.15 39.38 11.02
N GLU A 7 13.59 40.52 10.59
CA GLU A 7 12.20 40.61 10.16
C GLU A 7 11.94 39.75 8.93
N MET A 8 12.85 39.76 7.95
CA MET A 8 12.75 38.93 6.75
C MET A 8 12.71 37.43 7.08
N LEU A 9 13.65 36.96 7.92
CA LEU A 9 13.70 35.55 8.32
C LEU A 9 12.48 35.16 9.15
N PHE A 10 12.00 36.03 10.04
CA PHE A 10 10.83 35.76 10.87
C PHE A 10 9.55 35.70 10.04
N GLN A 11 9.36 36.64 9.11
CA GLN A 11 8.22 36.63 8.20
C GLN A 11 8.26 35.41 7.27
N PHE A 12 9.43 35.08 6.71
CA PHE A 12 9.57 33.92 5.83
C PHE A 12 9.35 32.59 6.55
N PHE A 13 10.09 32.30 7.63
CA PHE A 13 9.97 31.01 8.33
C PHE A 13 8.68 30.91 9.15
N GLY A 14 8.22 32.01 9.74
CA GLY A 14 6.92 32.06 10.43
C GLY A 14 5.76 31.87 9.46
N GLY A 15 5.81 32.52 8.30
CA GLY A 15 4.87 32.33 7.21
C GLY A 15 4.88 30.90 6.66
N LEU A 16 6.07 30.32 6.44
CA LEU A 16 6.23 28.93 6.00
C LEU A 16 5.65 27.95 7.02
N GLY A 17 5.91 28.16 8.32
CA GLY A 17 5.34 27.34 9.39
C GLY A 17 3.81 27.39 9.41
N LEU A 18 3.23 28.60 9.32
CA LEU A 18 1.78 28.78 9.23
C LEU A 18 1.21 28.14 7.97
N PHE A 19 1.86 28.30 6.82
CA PHE A 19 1.46 27.74 5.54
C PHE A 19 1.42 26.20 5.58
N LEU A 20 2.49 25.57 6.04
CA LEU A 20 2.59 24.11 6.16
C LEU A 20 1.55 23.55 7.14
N PHE A 21 1.40 24.19 8.30
CA PHE A 21 0.36 23.83 9.26
C PHE A 21 -1.03 23.93 8.64
N SER A 22 -1.29 25.01 7.90
CA SER A 22 -2.60 25.30 7.33
C SER A 22 -2.99 24.33 6.22
N ILE A 23 -2.07 23.93 5.33
CA ILE A 23 -2.30 22.87 4.34
C ILE A 23 -2.63 21.55 5.04
N LYS A 24 -1.81 21.16 6.04
CA LYS A 24 -2.03 19.92 6.77
C LYS A 24 -3.39 19.94 7.48
N TYR A 25 -3.70 21.03 8.16
CA TYR A 25 -4.95 21.18 8.90
C TYR A 25 -6.16 21.19 7.97
N MET A 26 -6.07 21.85 6.80
CA MET A 26 -7.09 21.79 5.76
C MET A 26 -7.29 20.37 5.22
N GLY A 27 -6.20 19.67 4.91
CA GLY A 27 -6.22 18.27 4.44
C GLY A 27 -6.88 17.33 5.44
N ASP A 28 -6.53 17.43 6.73
CA ASP A 28 -7.17 16.67 7.80
C ASP A 28 -8.69 16.95 7.89
N GLY A 29 -9.12 18.20 7.67
CA GLY A 29 -10.54 18.57 7.64
C GLY A 29 -11.29 17.99 6.45
N LEU A 30 -10.67 18.00 5.26
CA LEU A 30 -11.20 17.36 4.05
C LEU A 30 -11.30 15.84 4.24
N GLN A 31 -10.26 15.21 4.79
CA GLN A 31 -10.24 13.78 5.10
C GLN A 31 -11.34 13.38 6.08
N LYS A 32 -11.48 14.10 7.20
CA LYS A 32 -12.55 13.84 8.19
C LYS A 32 -13.95 14.07 7.64
N SER A 33 -14.10 14.99 6.67
CA SER A 33 -15.37 15.22 5.98
C SER A 33 -15.73 14.08 5.01
N ALA A 34 -14.72 13.42 4.43
CA ALA A 34 -14.89 12.26 3.55
C ALA A 34 -15.14 10.94 4.31
N GLY A 35 -14.62 10.81 5.54
CA GLY A 35 -14.75 9.62 6.42
C GLY A 35 -13.81 8.47 6.05
N ASP A 36 -14.05 7.28 6.61
CA ASP A 36 -13.22 6.06 6.38
C ASP A 36 -13.28 5.50 4.94
N ARG A 37 -14.15 6.08 4.09
CA ARG A 37 -14.41 5.64 2.72
C ARG A 37 -13.23 5.81 1.76
N LEU A 38 -12.17 6.53 2.13
CA LEU A 38 -11.02 6.73 1.24
C LEU A 38 -10.29 5.43 0.92
N ARG A 39 -10.22 4.50 1.88
CA ARG A 39 -9.64 3.15 1.65
C ARG A 39 -10.56 2.31 0.77
N ASP A 40 -11.88 2.37 1.00
CA ASP A 40 -12.88 1.68 0.17
C ASP A 40 -12.91 2.21 -1.28
N ILE A 41 -12.67 3.51 -1.47
CA ILE A 41 -12.59 4.12 -2.81
C ILE A 41 -11.37 3.56 -3.57
N LEU A 42 -10.22 3.48 -2.90
CA LEU A 42 -9.00 2.89 -3.47
C LEU A 42 -9.15 1.39 -3.75
N ASP A 43 -9.86 0.65 -2.90
CA ASP A 43 -10.01 -0.80 -3.08
C ASP A 43 -11.06 -1.15 -4.15
N ARG A 44 -12.26 -0.55 -4.08
CA ARG A 44 -13.38 -0.91 -4.97
C ARG A 44 -13.31 -0.33 -6.37
N TYR A 45 -12.72 0.86 -6.54
CA TYR A 45 -12.83 1.59 -7.80
C TYR A 45 -11.57 1.56 -8.66
N THR A 46 -10.46 1.00 -8.16
CA THR A 46 -9.19 0.93 -8.90
C THR A 46 -9.12 -0.30 -9.79
N THR A 47 -10.18 -0.60 -10.55
CA THR A 47 -10.31 -1.85 -11.33
C THR A 47 -9.34 -1.94 -12.52
N ASN A 48 -8.94 -0.79 -13.08
CA ASN A 48 -7.96 -0.70 -14.15
C ASN A 48 -7.09 0.57 -13.99
N PRO A 49 -5.97 0.70 -14.72
CA PRO A 49 -5.06 1.83 -14.53
C PRO A 49 -5.65 3.22 -14.85
N MET A 50 -6.60 3.34 -15.78
CA MET A 50 -7.28 4.60 -16.07
C MET A 50 -8.14 5.05 -14.89
N MET A 51 -8.90 4.11 -14.32
CA MET A 51 -9.62 4.33 -13.07
C MET A 51 -8.65 4.66 -11.94
N GLY A 52 -7.46 4.05 -11.93
CA GLY A 52 -6.38 4.42 -11.03
C GLY A 52 -6.00 5.89 -11.09
N VAL A 53 -5.86 6.48 -12.29
CA VAL A 53 -5.59 7.91 -12.43
C VAL A 53 -6.69 8.75 -11.78
N LEU A 54 -7.96 8.46 -12.08
CA LEU A 54 -9.08 9.22 -11.53
C LEU A 54 -9.16 9.11 -10.00
N VAL A 55 -8.96 7.91 -9.47
CA VAL A 55 -8.93 7.66 -8.03
C VAL A 55 -7.75 8.38 -7.39
N GLY A 56 -6.56 8.35 -8.01
CA GLY A 56 -5.38 9.06 -7.54
C GLY A 56 -5.59 10.57 -7.48
N ILE A 57 -6.19 11.16 -8.52
CA ILE A 57 -6.57 12.58 -8.53
C ILE A 57 -7.50 12.86 -7.36
N LEU A 58 -8.58 12.11 -7.23
CA LEU A 58 -9.60 12.33 -6.20
C LEU A 58 -9.01 12.22 -4.79
N VAL A 59 -8.26 11.16 -4.51
CA VAL A 59 -7.67 10.90 -3.19
C VAL A 59 -6.64 11.96 -2.85
N THR A 60 -5.77 12.35 -3.79
CA THR A 60 -4.79 13.41 -3.54
C THR A 60 -5.45 14.77 -3.35
N VAL A 61 -6.51 15.10 -4.10
CA VAL A 61 -7.27 16.35 -3.89
C VAL A 61 -7.94 16.36 -2.51
N LEU A 62 -8.47 15.22 -2.05
CA LEU A 62 -9.10 15.14 -0.73
C LEU A 62 -8.09 15.18 0.41
N ILE A 63 -6.98 14.45 0.30
CA ILE A 63 -5.95 14.37 1.35
C ILE A 63 -5.00 15.58 1.30
N GLN A 64 -4.92 16.28 0.17
CA GLN A 64 -3.96 17.36 -0.11
C GLN A 64 -2.49 16.92 -0.04
N SER A 65 -2.23 15.62 -0.21
CA SER A 65 -0.88 15.05 -0.15
C SER A 65 -0.70 13.90 -1.15
N SER A 66 0.05 14.14 -2.23
CA SER A 66 0.45 13.06 -3.14
C SER A 66 1.40 12.09 -2.45
N SER A 67 2.32 12.56 -1.61
CA SER A 67 3.21 11.68 -0.83
C SER A 67 2.40 10.73 0.06
N GLY A 68 1.38 11.24 0.76
CA GLY A 68 0.47 10.40 1.55
C GLY A 68 -0.30 9.39 0.69
N THR A 69 -0.82 9.83 -0.46
CA THR A 69 -1.51 8.95 -1.42
C THR A 69 -0.59 7.85 -1.96
N THR A 70 0.66 8.18 -2.28
CA THR A 70 1.66 7.22 -2.75
C THR A 70 2.04 6.23 -1.64
N VAL A 71 2.24 6.67 -0.40
CA VAL A 71 2.53 5.77 0.73
C VAL A 71 1.39 4.77 0.95
N ILE A 72 0.13 5.22 0.90
CA ILE A 72 -1.04 4.33 1.00
C ILE A 72 -1.03 3.32 -0.15
N THR A 73 -0.76 3.78 -1.38
CA THR A 73 -0.70 2.93 -2.57
C THR A 73 0.38 1.86 -2.45
N VAL A 74 1.57 2.23 -1.97
CA VAL A 74 2.69 1.32 -1.69
C VAL A 74 2.30 0.26 -0.65
N GLY A 75 1.55 0.65 0.38
CA GLY A 75 1.00 -0.25 1.39
C GLY A 75 -0.01 -1.26 0.81
N LEU A 76 -0.97 -0.79 0.01
CA LEU A 76 -2.00 -1.64 -0.62
C LEU A 76 -1.40 -2.64 -1.62
N VAL A 77 -0.37 -2.24 -2.35
CA VAL A 77 0.36 -3.14 -3.24
C VAL A 77 1.17 -4.18 -2.45
N SER A 78 1.78 -3.79 -1.33
CA SER A 78 2.51 -4.72 -0.47
C SER A 78 1.61 -5.75 0.20
N ALA A 79 0.37 -5.37 0.48
CA ALA A 79 -0.65 -6.23 1.06
C ALA A 79 -1.44 -7.02 -0.01
N GLY A 80 -1.08 -6.93 -1.30
CA GLY A 80 -1.71 -7.70 -2.38
C GLY A 80 -3.11 -7.23 -2.81
N PHE A 81 -3.67 -6.19 -2.18
CA PHE A 81 -4.97 -5.61 -2.57
C PHE A 81 -4.94 -4.92 -3.95
N MET A 82 -3.76 -4.45 -4.37
CA MET A 82 -3.57 -3.77 -5.65
C MET A 82 -2.44 -4.36 -6.47
N THR A 83 -2.65 -4.48 -7.78
CA THR A 83 -1.59 -4.81 -8.74
C THR A 83 -0.67 -3.62 -8.99
N LEU A 84 0.57 -3.90 -9.39
CA LEU A 84 1.53 -2.87 -9.80
C LEU A 84 0.96 -1.92 -10.87
N ARG A 85 0.22 -2.44 -11.87
CA ARG A 85 -0.35 -1.61 -12.94
C ARG A 85 -1.43 -0.64 -12.43
N GLN A 86 -2.27 -1.07 -11.49
CA GLN A 86 -3.27 -0.21 -10.86
C GLN A 86 -2.60 0.89 -10.04
N ALA A 87 -1.57 0.53 -9.26
CA ALA A 87 -0.79 1.47 -8.47
C ALA A 87 -0.07 2.52 -9.30
N ILE A 88 0.49 2.14 -10.45
CA ILE A 88 1.06 3.07 -11.42
C ILE A 88 0.01 4.12 -11.83
N GLY A 89 -1.21 3.68 -12.14
CA GLY A 89 -2.31 4.59 -12.46
C GLY A 89 -2.61 5.57 -11.31
N VAL A 90 -2.71 5.07 -10.08
CA VAL A 90 -2.95 5.91 -8.88
C VAL A 90 -1.85 6.94 -8.67
N ILE A 91 -0.58 6.57 -8.86
CA ILE A 91 0.54 7.50 -8.72
C ILE A 91 0.52 8.60 -9.78
N MET A 92 0.25 8.24 -11.04
CA MET A 92 0.08 9.24 -12.11
C MET A 92 -1.07 10.21 -11.78
N GLY A 93 -2.18 9.68 -11.27
CA GLY A 93 -3.30 10.48 -10.80
C GLY A 93 -2.96 11.39 -9.62
N ALA A 94 -2.20 10.89 -8.65
CA ALA A 94 -1.77 11.65 -7.48
C ALA A 94 -0.93 12.87 -7.87
N ASN A 95 -0.03 12.72 -8.85
CA ASN A 95 0.76 13.84 -9.36
C ASN A 95 -0.12 14.94 -10.01
N ILE A 96 -1.17 14.55 -10.74
CA ILE A 96 -2.18 15.52 -11.23
C ILE A 96 -2.94 16.15 -10.06
N GLY A 97 -3.38 15.36 -9.08
CA GLY A 97 -4.16 15.83 -7.93
C GLY A 97 -3.43 16.92 -7.13
N THR A 98 -2.12 16.80 -6.94
CA THR A 98 -1.30 17.80 -6.23
C THR A 98 -1.33 19.19 -6.89
N THR A 99 -1.59 19.27 -8.20
CA THR A 99 -1.67 20.56 -8.88
C THR A 99 -2.86 21.40 -8.42
N PHE A 100 -3.90 20.77 -7.85
CA PHE A 100 -5.08 21.46 -7.35
C PHE A 100 -4.73 22.51 -6.28
N THR A 101 -3.76 22.23 -5.42
CA THR A 101 -3.29 23.18 -4.40
C THR A 101 -2.67 24.43 -5.03
N ALA A 102 -1.94 24.29 -6.14
CA ALA A 102 -1.36 25.43 -6.85
C ALA A 102 -2.45 26.33 -7.46
N PHE A 103 -3.55 25.74 -7.93
CA PHE A 103 -4.72 26.51 -8.39
C PHE A 103 -5.40 27.24 -7.24
N ILE A 104 -5.57 26.59 -6.08
CA ILE A 104 -6.09 27.25 -4.88
C ILE A 104 -5.24 28.49 -4.56
N ILE A 105 -3.92 28.34 -4.46
CA ILE A 105 -2.99 29.44 -4.16
C ILE A 105 -3.05 30.54 -5.24
N GLY A 106 -3.21 30.15 -6.50
CA GLY A 106 -3.23 31.05 -7.66
C GLY A 106 -4.41 32.00 -7.70
N PHE A 107 -5.54 31.70 -7.02
CA PHE A 107 -6.73 32.56 -7.01
C PHE A 107 -6.56 33.90 -6.28
N ASP A 108 -5.42 34.10 -5.61
CA ASP A 108 -5.06 35.30 -4.83
C ASP A 108 -6.24 35.90 -4.04
N ILE A 109 -6.62 35.22 -2.95
CA ILE A 109 -7.72 35.68 -2.09
C ILE A 109 -7.33 36.90 -1.24
N GLY A 110 -6.09 37.40 -1.38
CA GLY A 110 -5.59 38.68 -0.86
C GLY A 110 -6.10 39.05 0.52
N GLN A 111 -6.83 40.17 0.61
CA GLN A 111 -7.35 40.76 1.85
C GLN A 111 -8.44 39.92 2.53
N PHE A 112 -9.11 39.03 1.80
CA PHE A 112 -10.13 38.16 2.36
C PHE A 112 -9.52 36.97 3.13
N ALA A 113 -8.21 36.72 3.01
CA ALA A 113 -7.51 35.68 3.76
C ALA A 113 -7.78 35.76 5.28
N TYR A 114 -7.69 36.97 5.85
CA TYR A 114 -8.00 37.21 7.27
C TYR A 114 -9.46 36.98 7.62
N LEU A 115 -10.39 37.31 6.71
CA LEU A 115 -11.83 37.08 6.90
C LEU A 115 -12.15 35.58 6.87
N VAL A 116 -11.61 34.86 5.88
CA VAL A 116 -11.75 33.41 5.75
C VAL A 116 -11.18 32.72 6.99
N LEU A 117 -9.99 33.12 7.44
CA LEU A 117 -9.38 32.63 8.67
C LEU A 117 -10.28 32.87 9.89
N ALA A 118 -10.85 34.07 10.03
CA ALA A 118 -11.74 34.42 11.14
C ALA A 118 -13.04 33.61 11.12
N ILE A 119 -13.64 33.38 9.94
CA ILE A 119 -14.84 32.54 9.80
C ILE A 119 -14.51 31.09 10.18
N GLY A 120 -13.38 30.55 9.71
CA GLY A 120 -12.93 29.20 10.07
C GLY A 120 -12.75 29.05 11.57
N ALA A 121 -12.09 30.02 12.22
CA ALA A 121 -11.93 30.04 13.67
C ALA A 121 -13.29 30.12 14.38
N PHE A 122 -14.19 30.99 13.93
CA PHE A 122 -15.54 31.09 14.49
C PHE A 122 -16.28 29.74 14.44
N LEU A 123 -16.24 29.04 13.29
CA LEU A 123 -16.88 27.73 13.16
C LEU A 123 -16.28 26.68 14.11
N LEU A 124 -14.96 26.70 14.31
CA LEU A 124 -14.25 25.77 15.19
C LEU A 124 -14.55 25.99 16.67
N PHE A 125 -14.56 27.26 17.12
CA PHE A 125 -14.69 27.60 18.54
C PHE A 125 -16.13 27.71 19.03
N PHE A 126 -17.09 28.05 18.16
CA PHE A 126 -18.48 28.30 18.57
C PHE A 126 -19.45 27.14 18.28
N PHE A 127 -19.07 26.16 17.46
CA PHE A 127 -19.90 25.00 17.16
C PHE A 127 -19.26 23.70 17.65
N LYS A 128 -20.10 22.80 18.20
CA LYS A 128 -19.68 21.47 18.71
C LYS A 128 -20.00 20.31 17.77
N LYS A 129 -20.73 20.56 16.67
CA LYS A 129 -21.11 19.51 15.72
C LYS A 129 -19.92 19.17 14.84
N ASN A 130 -19.46 17.91 14.85
CA ASN A 130 -18.28 17.45 14.10
C ASN A 130 -18.27 17.86 12.63
N SER A 131 -19.41 17.76 11.94
CA SER A 131 -19.51 18.19 10.52
C SER A 131 -19.22 19.68 10.33
N ILE A 132 -19.65 20.54 11.26
CA ILE A 132 -19.37 21.99 11.20
C ILE A 132 -17.91 22.26 11.57
N GLN A 133 -17.36 21.54 12.55
CA GLN A 133 -15.96 21.66 12.92
C GLN A 133 -15.02 21.22 11.80
N ASN A 134 -15.35 20.16 11.06
CA ASN A 134 -14.57 19.74 9.89
C ASN A 134 -14.58 20.82 8.79
N ILE A 135 -15.74 21.42 8.51
CA ILE A 135 -15.85 22.56 7.58
C ILE A 135 -15.05 23.77 8.10
N GLY A 136 -15.13 24.06 9.40
CA GLY A 136 -14.35 25.10 10.06
C GLY A 136 -12.85 24.88 9.93
N GLN A 137 -12.40 23.63 10.07
CA GLN A 137 -11.00 23.21 9.89
C GLN A 137 -10.53 23.45 8.44
N ILE A 138 -11.36 23.13 7.44
CA ILE A 138 -11.07 23.41 6.03
C ILE A 138 -10.96 24.92 5.77
N ILE A 139 -11.94 25.70 6.22
CA ILE A 139 -11.98 27.15 6.01
C ILE A 139 -10.82 27.85 6.75
N PHE A 140 -10.53 27.43 7.99
CA PHE A 140 -9.41 27.96 8.77
C PHE A 140 -8.07 27.66 8.08
N GLY A 141 -7.86 26.42 7.64
CA GLY A 141 -6.67 26.04 6.91
C GLY A 141 -6.55 26.78 5.57
N LEU A 142 -7.65 27.01 4.86
CA LEU A 142 -7.63 27.82 3.65
C LEU A 142 -7.16 29.25 3.93
N GLY A 143 -7.76 29.93 4.93
CA GLY A 143 -7.36 31.29 5.31
C GLY A 143 -5.91 31.37 5.80
N GLY A 144 -5.49 30.42 6.63
CA GLY A 144 -4.15 30.36 7.20
C GLY A 144 -3.07 30.10 6.13
N LEU A 145 -3.39 29.34 5.09
CA LEU A 145 -2.52 29.14 3.93
C LEU A 145 -2.21 30.49 3.25
N PHE A 146 -3.21 31.33 3.00
CA PHE A 146 -2.98 32.62 2.34
C PHE A 146 -2.23 33.60 3.23
N VAL A 147 -2.57 33.66 4.53
CA VAL A 147 -1.83 34.50 5.48
C VAL A 147 -0.36 34.06 5.57
N GLY A 148 -0.10 32.75 5.61
CA GLY A 148 1.26 32.20 5.58
C GLY A 148 2.01 32.60 4.32
N LEU A 149 1.37 32.51 3.15
CA LEU A 149 1.94 32.91 1.87
C LEU A 149 2.24 34.42 1.83
N GLU A 150 1.34 35.26 2.34
CA GLU A 150 1.53 36.71 2.39
C GLU A 150 2.72 37.09 3.28
N LEU A 151 2.86 36.46 4.45
CA LEU A 151 4.02 36.63 5.32
C LEU A 151 5.32 36.23 4.61
N MET A 152 5.33 35.11 3.89
CA MET A 152 6.49 34.68 3.10
C MET A 152 6.85 35.69 2.01
N SER A 153 5.87 36.12 1.21
CA SER A 153 6.07 37.14 0.18
C SER A 153 6.64 38.43 0.75
N ASN A 154 6.09 38.92 1.87
CA ASN A 154 6.57 40.13 2.52
C ASN A 154 8.02 40.01 3.03
N GLY A 155 8.39 38.84 3.58
CA GLY A 155 9.76 38.58 4.00
C GLY A 155 10.76 38.49 2.84
N MET A 156 10.28 38.17 1.63
CA MET A 156 11.10 38.02 0.42
C MET A 156 11.18 39.30 -0.41
N LYS A 157 10.22 40.23 -0.32
CA LYS A 157 10.21 41.49 -1.07
C LYS A 157 11.54 42.27 -1.01
N PRO A 158 12.23 42.42 0.14
CA PRO A 158 13.49 43.16 0.16
C PRO A 158 14.63 42.51 -0.66
N LEU A 159 14.49 41.23 -1.06
CA LEU A 159 15.49 40.53 -1.86
C LEU A 159 15.60 41.07 -3.30
N GLN A 160 14.59 41.77 -3.83
CA GLN A 160 14.69 42.33 -5.19
C GLN A 160 15.71 43.48 -5.28
N GLU A 161 16.11 44.06 -4.14
CA GLU A 161 17.15 45.10 -4.11
C GLU A 161 18.57 44.51 -3.99
N LEU A 162 18.71 43.19 -3.79
CA LEU A 162 20.01 42.53 -3.60
C LEU A 162 20.62 42.07 -4.92
N PRO A 163 21.78 42.61 -5.33
CA PRO A 163 22.46 42.19 -6.56
C PRO A 163 22.78 40.69 -6.58
N THR A 164 23.14 40.11 -5.45
CA THR A 164 23.42 38.67 -5.33
C THR A 164 22.20 37.80 -5.63
N PHE A 165 21.02 38.24 -5.21
CA PHE A 165 19.79 37.51 -5.45
C PHE A 165 19.40 37.58 -6.93
N ILE A 166 19.52 38.77 -7.53
CA ILE A 166 19.31 38.97 -8.97
C ILE A 166 20.28 38.12 -9.81
N ASP A 167 21.57 38.13 -9.48
CA ASP A 167 22.58 37.30 -10.18
C ASP A 167 22.26 35.80 -10.08
N MET A 168 21.83 35.35 -8.90
CA MET A 168 21.40 33.97 -8.70
C MET A 168 20.16 33.64 -9.55
N ALA A 169 19.15 34.50 -9.57
CA ALA A 169 17.94 34.32 -10.38
C ALA A 169 18.25 34.28 -11.88
N LEU A 170 19.18 35.13 -12.36
CA LEU A 170 19.64 35.14 -13.74
C LEU A 170 20.39 33.85 -14.10
N ARG A 171 21.32 33.39 -13.26
CA ARG A 171 22.05 32.11 -13.49
C ARG A 171 21.11 30.91 -13.56
N ILE A 172 20.09 30.88 -12.70
CA ILE A 172 19.05 29.83 -12.74
C ILE A 172 18.27 29.91 -14.06
N SER A 173 17.99 31.12 -14.53
CA SER A 173 17.27 31.34 -15.79
C SER A 173 18.09 30.93 -17.01
N GLU A 174 19.41 31.11 -16.98
CA GLU A 174 20.33 30.69 -18.05
C GLU A 174 20.64 29.19 -18.02
N ASN A 175 20.58 28.55 -16.85
CA ASN A 175 20.87 27.13 -16.68
C ASN A 175 19.67 26.38 -16.08
N SER A 176 18.82 25.83 -16.96
CA SER A 176 17.62 25.09 -16.56
C SER A 176 17.92 23.87 -15.69
N ILE A 177 19.07 23.20 -15.88
CA ILE A 177 19.46 22.04 -15.04
C ILE A 177 19.69 22.48 -13.59
N LEU A 178 20.30 23.65 -13.38
CA LEU A 178 20.47 24.21 -12.04
C LEU A 178 19.12 24.48 -11.38
N GLY A 179 18.15 25.01 -12.14
CA GLY A 179 16.79 25.21 -11.65
C GLY A 179 16.11 23.90 -11.22
N VAL A 180 16.23 22.84 -12.02
CA VAL A 180 15.70 21.50 -11.68
C VAL A 180 16.33 20.94 -10.40
N ILE A 181 17.65 21.05 -10.26
CA ILE A 181 18.35 20.60 -9.05
C ILE A 181 17.87 21.39 -7.83
N LEU A 182 17.74 22.72 -7.96
CA LEU A 182 17.28 23.57 -6.88
C LEU A 182 15.85 23.21 -6.45
N GLY A 183 14.93 23.06 -7.40
CA GLY A 183 13.54 22.66 -7.12
C GLY A 183 13.46 21.30 -6.43
N ALA A 184 14.25 20.33 -6.90
CA ALA A 184 14.31 19.01 -6.29
C ALA A 184 14.82 19.07 -4.84
N LEU A 185 15.89 19.83 -4.58
CA LEU A 185 16.48 19.99 -3.25
C LEU A 185 15.58 20.72 -2.27
N VAL A 186 14.98 21.84 -2.69
CA VAL A 186 14.06 22.61 -1.83
C VAL A 186 12.88 21.72 -1.41
N THR A 187 12.32 20.98 -2.37
CA THR A 187 11.21 20.06 -2.09
C THR A 187 11.63 18.88 -1.24
N LEU A 188 12.88 18.41 -1.37
CA LEU A 188 13.44 17.39 -0.50
C LEU A 188 13.48 17.82 0.97
N ILE A 189 13.90 19.07 1.19
CA ILE A 189 14.08 19.66 2.51
C ILE A 189 12.71 19.95 3.14
N ILE A 190 11.80 20.55 2.38
CA ILE A 190 10.46 20.92 2.85
C ILE A 190 9.54 19.70 2.92
N GLN A 191 9.82 18.66 2.14
CA GLN A 191 9.02 17.44 1.98
C GLN A 191 7.59 17.67 1.48
N SER A 192 7.32 18.82 0.85
CA SER A 192 6.00 19.19 0.33
C SER A 192 6.12 19.98 -0.97
N SER A 193 5.64 19.41 -2.07
CA SER A 193 5.65 20.11 -3.36
C SER A 193 4.71 21.29 -3.42
N SER A 194 3.54 21.18 -2.78
CA SER A 194 2.61 22.31 -2.67
C SER A 194 3.24 23.52 -1.99
N ALA A 195 4.15 23.30 -1.02
CA ALA A 195 4.88 24.37 -0.36
C ALA A 195 5.99 24.95 -1.23
N THR A 196 6.78 24.11 -1.93
CA THR A 196 7.78 24.60 -2.89
C THR A 196 7.12 25.41 -4.01
N ILE A 197 6.00 24.94 -4.57
CA ILE A 197 5.24 25.65 -5.60
C ILE A 197 4.65 26.96 -5.04
N GLY A 198 4.18 26.98 -3.80
CA GLY A 198 3.74 28.22 -3.14
C GLY A 198 4.86 29.26 -3.02
N ILE A 199 6.07 28.84 -2.62
CA ILE A 199 7.27 29.70 -2.61
C ILE A 199 7.56 30.22 -4.02
N LEU A 200 7.52 29.34 -5.02
CA LEU A 200 7.78 29.68 -6.41
C LEU A 200 6.74 30.67 -6.97
N GLN A 201 5.46 30.49 -6.63
CA GLN A 201 4.38 31.42 -6.96
C GLN A 201 4.60 32.79 -6.32
N GLY A 202 5.07 32.83 -5.06
CA GLY A 202 5.46 34.08 -4.39
C GLY A 202 6.63 34.77 -5.10
N LEU A 203 7.70 34.04 -5.39
CA LEU A 203 8.87 34.55 -6.12
C LEU A 203 8.50 35.12 -7.50
N TYR A 204 7.71 34.36 -8.27
CA TYR A 204 7.28 34.79 -9.60
C TYR A 204 6.29 35.97 -9.51
N GLY A 205 5.35 35.93 -8.56
CA GLY A 205 4.35 36.98 -8.38
C GLY A 205 4.92 38.32 -7.93
N GLU A 206 6.00 38.31 -7.15
CA GLU A 206 6.72 39.53 -6.77
C GLU A 206 7.70 39.99 -7.87
N GLY A 207 7.90 39.23 -8.95
CA GLY A 207 8.89 39.57 -10.00
C GLY A 207 10.33 39.29 -9.61
N LEU A 208 10.56 38.53 -8.53
CA LEU A 208 11.88 38.09 -8.07
C LEU A 208 12.52 37.04 -8.98
N MET A 209 11.71 36.36 -9.79
CA MET A 209 12.15 35.30 -10.69
C MET A 209 11.37 35.38 -12.00
N PRO A 210 12.02 35.34 -13.17
CA PRO A 210 11.31 35.28 -14.44
C PRO A 210 10.75 33.88 -14.70
N LEU A 211 9.74 33.78 -15.57
CA LEU A 211 9.06 32.51 -15.89
C LEU A 211 10.05 31.43 -16.36
N HIS A 212 11.01 31.81 -17.20
CA HIS A 212 12.05 30.91 -17.71
C HIS A 212 12.94 30.30 -16.60
N GLY A 213 13.13 30.99 -15.48
CA GLY A 213 13.82 30.47 -14.30
C GLY A 213 12.89 29.67 -13.38
N ALA A 214 11.60 30.03 -13.33
CA ALA A 214 10.62 29.37 -12.49
C ALA A 214 10.22 27.97 -13.01
N LEU A 215 10.03 27.81 -14.32
CA LEU A 215 9.59 26.53 -14.91
C LEU A 215 10.57 25.36 -14.63
N PRO A 216 11.90 25.51 -14.77
CA PRO A 216 12.82 24.45 -14.40
C PRO A 216 12.78 24.08 -12.91
N ILE A 217 12.59 25.05 -12.00
CA ILE A 217 12.39 24.77 -10.56
C ILE A 217 11.13 23.95 -10.34
N LEU A 218 10.03 24.31 -11.00
CA LEU A 218 8.77 23.55 -10.96
C LEU A 218 8.95 22.10 -11.44
N PHE A 219 9.76 21.86 -12.48
CA PHE A 219 10.05 20.49 -12.91
C PHE A 219 10.90 19.72 -11.90
N GLY A 220 11.82 20.42 -11.21
CA GLY A 220 12.60 19.88 -10.10
C GLY A 220 11.76 19.46 -8.91
N ASP A 221 10.76 20.27 -8.55
CA ASP A 221 9.83 20.02 -7.46
C ASP A 221 9.10 18.67 -7.58
N ASN A 222 8.69 18.33 -8.81
CA ASN A 222 8.07 17.05 -9.13
C ASN A 222 9.02 15.85 -8.90
N ILE A 223 10.33 16.03 -9.10
CA ILE A 223 11.34 15.02 -8.78
C ILE A 223 11.54 14.93 -7.26
N GLY A 224 11.68 16.06 -6.56
CA GLY A 224 11.97 16.08 -5.12
C GLY A 224 10.94 15.34 -4.28
N THR A 225 9.66 15.43 -4.64
CA THR A 225 8.55 14.76 -3.93
C THR A 225 8.68 13.23 -3.93
N THR A 226 9.35 12.66 -4.94
CA THR A 226 9.46 11.20 -5.11
C THR A 226 10.31 10.52 -4.04
N LEU A 227 11.18 11.25 -3.33
CA LEU A 227 12.02 10.67 -2.28
C LEU A 227 11.17 10.05 -1.16
N THR A 228 10.02 10.63 -0.85
CA THR A 228 9.11 10.11 0.19
C THR A 228 8.67 8.67 -0.10
N ALA A 229 8.34 8.37 -1.36
CA ALA A 229 7.99 7.02 -1.80
C ALA A 229 9.18 6.06 -1.72
N VAL A 230 10.38 6.54 -2.08
CA VAL A 230 11.61 5.75 -1.97
C VAL A 230 11.86 5.37 -0.51
N LEU A 231 11.81 6.35 0.41
CA LEU A 231 11.98 6.12 1.85
C LEU A 231 10.93 5.15 2.40
N ALA A 232 9.66 5.31 2.02
CA ALA A 232 8.59 4.41 2.43
C ALA A 232 8.73 2.97 1.90
N SER A 233 9.47 2.78 0.80
CA SER A 233 9.73 1.47 0.21
C SER A 233 10.94 0.72 0.80
N ILE A 234 11.74 1.38 1.65
CA ILE A 234 12.90 0.75 2.30
C ILE A 234 12.39 -0.32 3.28
N GLY A 235 12.81 -1.57 3.08
CA GLY A 235 12.35 -2.72 3.87
C GLY A 235 10.95 -3.23 3.50
N ALA A 236 10.31 -2.67 2.47
CA ALA A 236 9.01 -3.12 1.97
C ALA A 236 9.12 -4.24 0.90
N SER A 237 7.97 -4.69 0.40
CA SER A 237 7.87 -5.73 -0.64
C SER A 237 8.58 -5.33 -1.95
N VAL A 238 8.86 -6.31 -2.82
CA VAL A 238 9.41 -6.05 -4.16
C VAL A 238 8.46 -5.17 -4.97
N ALA A 239 7.15 -5.40 -4.86
CA ALA A 239 6.11 -4.60 -5.49
C ALA A 239 6.13 -3.14 -4.98
N ALA A 240 6.25 -2.91 -3.67
CA ALA A 240 6.41 -1.57 -3.10
C ALA A 240 7.62 -0.83 -3.66
N ARG A 241 8.76 -1.51 -3.76
CA ARG A 241 9.97 -0.94 -4.36
C ARG A 241 9.79 -0.63 -5.84
N ARG A 242 9.08 -1.48 -6.59
CA ARG A 242 8.73 -1.24 -8.01
C ARG A 242 7.81 -0.03 -8.18
N VAL A 243 6.85 0.14 -7.28
CA VAL A 243 5.95 1.30 -7.24
C VAL A 243 6.73 2.58 -6.97
N ALA A 244 7.61 2.60 -5.97
CA ALA A 244 8.46 3.75 -5.67
C ALA A 244 9.42 4.08 -6.82
N ALA A 245 10.04 3.07 -7.42
CA ALA A 245 10.89 3.25 -8.60
C ALA A 245 10.11 3.82 -9.79
N MET A 246 8.86 3.37 -9.98
CA MET A 246 8.01 3.95 -11.02
C MET A 246 7.74 5.43 -10.75
N HIS A 247 7.42 5.82 -9.52
CA HIS A 247 7.18 7.23 -9.17
C HIS A 247 8.37 8.12 -9.50
N VAL A 248 9.59 7.67 -9.17
CA VAL A 248 10.84 8.37 -9.52
C VAL A 248 10.99 8.49 -11.03
N LEU A 249 10.91 7.36 -11.75
CA LEU A 249 11.13 7.33 -13.19
C LEU A 249 10.09 8.17 -13.96
N PHE A 250 8.83 8.12 -13.54
CA PHE A 250 7.75 8.93 -14.13
C PHE A 250 8.07 10.43 -14.11
N ASN A 251 8.49 10.93 -12.95
CA ASN A 251 8.80 12.35 -12.76
C ASN A 251 10.11 12.73 -13.45
N VAL A 252 11.15 11.90 -13.37
CA VAL A 252 12.42 12.16 -14.04
C VAL A 252 12.26 12.19 -15.56
N ILE A 253 11.58 11.21 -16.15
CA ILE A 253 11.33 11.19 -17.61
C ILE A 253 10.42 12.35 -18.02
N GLY A 254 9.38 12.65 -17.23
CA GLY A 254 8.53 13.81 -17.50
C GLY A 254 9.29 15.12 -17.51
N THR A 255 10.14 15.34 -16.51
CA THR A 255 11.03 16.51 -16.45
C THR A 255 11.98 16.56 -17.64
N ILE A 256 12.59 15.44 -18.06
CA ILE A 256 13.45 15.40 -19.25
C ILE A 256 12.67 15.80 -20.51
N ILE A 257 11.46 15.26 -20.71
CA ILE A 257 10.62 15.59 -21.87
C ILE A 257 10.34 17.09 -21.90
N PHE A 258 9.91 17.68 -20.78
CA PHE A 258 9.57 19.10 -20.71
C PHE A 258 10.76 20.04 -20.78
N LEU A 259 11.94 19.61 -20.33
CA LEU A 259 13.18 20.37 -20.54
C LEU A 259 13.56 20.45 -22.02
N LEU A 260 13.35 19.38 -22.80
CA LEU A 260 13.61 19.39 -24.25
C LEU A 260 12.70 20.36 -25.01
N ILE A 261 11.48 20.57 -24.52
CA ILE A 261 10.49 21.49 -25.12
C ILE A 261 10.30 22.77 -24.29
N LEU A 262 11.24 23.10 -23.39
CA LEU A 262 11.08 24.21 -22.45
C LEU A 262 10.79 25.56 -23.14
N PRO A 263 11.46 25.95 -24.24
CA PRO A 263 11.14 27.20 -24.92
C PRO A 263 9.69 27.25 -25.44
N GLN A 264 9.22 26.15 -26.04
CA GLN A 264 7.85 26.03 -26.55
C GLN A 264 6.83 26.01 -25.41
N PHE A 265 7.15 25.33 -24.31
CA PHE A 265 6.30 25.29 -23.13
C PHE A 265 6.20 26.67 -22.47
N THR A 266 7.29 27.42 -22.41
CA THR A 266 7.30 28.81 -21.91
C THR A 266 6.38 29.70 -22.74
N LEU A 267 6.52 29.66 -24.08
CA LEU A 267 5.64 30.40 -25.00
C LEU A 267 4.17 30.00 -24.86
N TYR A 268 3.89 28.71 -24.62
CA TYR A 268 2.53 28.24 -24.37
C TYR A 268 1.93 28.85 -23.10
N ILE A 269 2.70 28.92 -22.00
CA ILE A 269 2.23 29.53 -20.75
C ILE A 269 2.04 31.04 -20.90
N GLU A 270 2.95 31.74 -21.59
CA GLU A 270 2.81 33.17 -21.88
C GLU A 270 1.59 33.46 -22.77
N TRP A 271 1.37 32.64 -23.79
CA TRP A 271 0.17 32.72 -24.64
C TRP A 271 -1.11 32.51 -23.83
N LEU A 272 -1.15 31.47 -22.99
CA LEU A 272 -2.29 31.18 -22.12
C LEU A 272 -2.56 32.34 -21.16
N ALA A 273 -1.49 32.91 -20.60
CA ALA A 273 -1.57 34.07 -19.72
C ALA A 273 -2.19 35.28 -20.42
N GLY A 274 -1.78 35.55 -21.67
CA GLY A 274 -2.33 36.65 -22.46
C GLY A 274 -3.79 36.46 -22.86
N VAL A 275 -4.19 35.24 -23.24
CA VAL A 275 -5.56 34.94 -23.69
C VAL A 275 -6.54 34.89 -22.52
N ALA A 276 -6.15 34.28 -21.39
CA ALA A 276 -7.03 34.11 -20.24
C ALA A 276 -6.88 35.22 -19.17
N GLY A 277 -5.97 36.18 -19.36
CA GLY A 277 -5.72 37.27 -18.42
C GLY A 277 -5.20 36.76 -17.07
N LEU A 278 -4.26 35.81 -17.09
CA LEU A 278 -3.81 35.13 -15.88
C LEU A 278 -2.84 35.99 -15.06
N GLU A 279 -3.18 36.20 -13.80
CA GLU A 279 -2.26 36.74 -12.79
C GLU A 279 -0.99 35.87 -12.67
N PRO A 280 0.17 36.45 -12.31
CA PRO A 280 1.43 35.73 -12.30
C PRO A 280 1.40 34.39 -11.51
N LYS A 281 0.85 34.39 -10.29
CA LYS A 281 0.72 33.17 -9.47
C LYS A 281 -0.09 32.08 -10.19
N MET A 282 -1.12 32.47 -10.93
CA MET A 282 -1.97 31.56 -11.69
C MET A 282 -1.24 30.98 -12.91
N GLN A 283 -0.30 31.69 -13.52
CA GLN A 283 0.52 31.16 -14.62
C GLN A 283 1.35 29.95 -14.17
N ILE A 284 1.95 30.01 -12.97
CA ILE A 284 2.69 28.88 -12.38
C ILE A 284 1.74 27.70 -12.08
N ALA A 285 0.49 27.98 -11.63
CA ALA A 285 -0.51 26.94 -11.42
C ALA A 285 -0.90 26.23 -12.73
N PHE A 286 -1.14 26.99 -13.81
CA PHE A 286 -1.41 26.41 -15.13
C PHE A 286 -0.20 25.69 -15.71
N ALA A 287 1.02 26.18 -15.48
CA ALA A 287 2.23 25.46 -15.84
C ALA A 287 2.33 24.12 -15.12
N HIS A 288 2.07 24.10 -13.82
CA HIS A 288 2.11 22.88 -13.01
C HIS A 288 1.04 21.87 -13.43
N GLY A 289 -0.20 22.35 -13.61
CA GLY A 289 -1.33 21.57 -14.11
C GLY A 289 -1.06 20.98 -15.49
N SER A 290 -0.64 21.82 -16.45
CA SER A 290 -0.35 21.40 -17.82
C SER A 290 0.79 20.38 -17.87
N PHE A 291 1.86 20.62 -17.11
CA PHE A 291 2.98 19.68 -16.98
C PHE A 291 2.50 18.29 -16.55
N ASN A 292 1.81 18.19 -15.40
CA ASN A 292 1.40 16.90 -14.85
C ASN A 292 0.32 16.18 -15.67
N VAL A 293 -0.64 16.92 -16.22
CA VAL A 293 -1.69 16.35 -17.07
C VAL A 293 -1.09 15.82 -18.38
N VAL A 294 -0.31 16.62 -19.09
CA VAL A 294 0.29 16.21 -20.36
C VAL A 294 1.32 15.11 -20.15
N ASN A 295 2.16 15.20 -19.11
CA ASN A 295 3.10 14.13 -18.76
C ASN A 295 2.38 12.80 -18.50
N THR A 296 1.26 12.85 -17.78
CA THR A 296 0.41 11.66 -17.57
C THR A 296 -0.15 11.16 -18.88
N MET A 297 -0.73 12.02 -19.73
CA MET A 297 -1.29 11.62 -21.03
C MET A 297 -0.25 10.95 -21.94
N ILE A 298 1.00 11.41 -21.92
CA ILE A 298 2.10 10.82 -22.70
C ILE A 298 2.48 9.43 -22.16
N GLN A 299 2.62 9.29 -20.84
CA GLN A 299 3.19 8.10 -20.24
C GLN A 299 2.16 7.01 -19.90
N LEU A 300 0.88 7.37 -19.76
CA LEU A 300 -0.19 6.46 -19.36
C LEU A 300 -0.44 5.32 -20.37
N PRO A 301 -0.42 5.51 -21.70
CA PRO A 301 -0.48 4.40 -22.65
C PRO A 301 0.68 3.40 -22.50
N LEU A 302 1.79 3.83 -21.89
CA LEU A 302 3.01 3.05 -21.70
C LEU A 302 3.07 2.33 -20.34
N ILE A 303 1.97 2.24 -19.58
CA ILE A 303 1.95 1.54 -18.27
C ILE A 303 2.52 0.11 -18.36
N GLY A 304 2.22 -0.62 -19.44
CA GLY A 304 2.76 -1.97 -19.63
C GLY A 304 4.29 -1.96 -19.76
N VAL A 305 4.84 -0.99 -20.48
CA VAL A 305 6.29 -0.77 -20.62
C VAL A 305 6.88 -0.39 -19.27
N TRP A 306 6.23 0.50 -18.53
CA TRP A 306 6.67 0.88 -17.19
C TRP A 306 6.74 -0.30 -16.24
N ALA A 307 5.68 -1.12 -16.19
CA ALA A 307 5.65 -2.33 -15.39
C ALA A 307 6.80 -3.28 -15.76
N TYR A 308 7.11 -3.44 -17.05
CA TYR A 308 8.24 -4.23 -17.51
C TYR A 308 9.58 -3.64 -17.06
N VAL A 309 9.80 -2.34 -17.24
CA VAL A 309 11.04 -1.64 -16.89
C VAL A 309 11.33 -1.76 -15.40
N VAL A 310 10.35 -1.46 -14.53
CA VAL A 310 10.58 -1.52 -13.07
C VAL A 310 10.75 -2.95 -12.57
N THR A 311 10.09 -3.93 -13.20
CA THR A 311 10.30 -5.36 -12.91
C THR A 311 11.71 -5.81 -13.27
N LYS A 312 12.29 -5.27 -14.35
CA LYS A 312 13.65 -5.56 -14.76
C LYS A 312 14.70 -4.85 -13.91
N LEU A 313 14.46 -3.60 -13.51
CA LEU A 313 15.33 -2.83 -12.62
C LEU A 313 15.35 -3.40 -11.20
N ILE A 314 14.20 -3.95 -10.76
CA ILE A 314 14.02 -4.53 -9.43
C ILE A 314 13.58 -5.99 -9.61
N PRO A 315 14.55 -6.90 -9.84
CA PRO A 315 14.27 -8.31 -9.95
C PRO A 315 13.85 -8.88 -8.59
N GLY A 316 12.99 -9.89 -8.63
CA GLY A 316 12.42 -10.54 -7.46
C GLY A 316 11.01 -11.02 -7.76
N GLU A 317 10.65 -12.18 -7.24
CA GLU A 317 9.25 -12.59 -7.24
C GLU A 317 8.57 -11.90 -6.08
N ASP A 318 7.46 -11.23 -6.37
CA ASP A 318 6.55 -10.82 -5.33
C ASP A 318 5.96 -12.10 -4.76
N SER A 319 6.29 -12.43 -3.51
CA SER A 319 5.59 -13.44 -2.72
C SER A 319 4.17 -12.95 -2.37
N VAL A 320 3.48 -12.29 -3.30
CA VAL A 320 2.07 -12.00 -3.16
C VAL A 320 1.38 -13.30 -3.54
N ILE A 321 1.16 -14.13 -2.53
CA ILE A 321 0.28 -15.29 -2.63
C ILE A 321 -1.03 -14.77 -3.23
N GLU A 322 -1.39 -15.26 -4.41
CA GLU A 322 -2.52 -14.71 -5.14
C GLU A 322 -3.84 -15.03 -4.40
N TYR A 323 -4.47 -14.00 -3.82
CA TYR A 323 -5.73 -14.11 -3.06
C TYR A 323 -6.99 -14.31 -3.92
N LYS A 324 -6.88 -14.27 -5.26
CA LYS A 324 -8.03 -14.38 -6.18
C LYS A 324 -8.16 -15.80 -6.75
N PRO A 325 -9.38 -16.37 -6.79
CA PRO A 325 -9.63 -17.59 -7.54
C PRO A 325 -9.26 -17.35 -9.00
N ARG A 326 -8.56 -18.30 -9.63
CA ARG A 326 -8.18 -18.20 -11.04
C ARG A 326 -9.30 -18.72 -11.95
N SER A 327 -10.13 -19.62 -11.43
CA SER A 327 -10.90 -20.53 -12.28
C SER A 327 -12.41 -20.57 -12.00
N LEU A 328 -12.95 -19.77 -11.08
CA LEU A 328 -14.38 -19.82 -10.74
C LEU A 328 -15.21 -18.95 -11.69
N ASP A 329 -15.75 -19.54 -12.76
CA ASP A 329 -16.63 -18.86 -13.71
C ASP A 329 -18.11 -19.15 -13.35
N LEU A 330 -18.88 -18.07 -13.17
CA LEU A 330 -20.30 -18.14 -12.84
C LEU A 330 -21.15 -18.70 -13.99
N HIS A 331 -20.68 -18.59 -15.25
CA HIS A 331 -21.43 -19.06 -16.41
C HIS A 331 -21.61 -20.59 -16.41
N PHE A 332 -20.62 -21.33 -15.93
CA PHE A 332 -20.70 -22.79 -15.88
C PHE A 332 -21.66 -23.33 -14.82
N ILE A 333 -22.09 -22.50 -13.85
CA ILE A 333 -23.05 -22.92 -12.83
C ILE A 333 -24.36 -23.36 -13.49
N GLU A 334 -24.89 -22.55 -14.41
CA GLU A 334 -26.14 -22.86 -15.13
C GLU A 334 -25.89 -23.75 -16.35
N ALA A 335 -24.78 -23.54 -17.06
CA ALA A 335 -24.50 -24.23 -18.31
C ALA A 335 -24.05 -25.69 -18.11
N SER A 336 -23.30 -25.98 -17.04
CA SER A 336 -22.79 -27.32 -16.76
C SER A 336 -22.28 -27.45 -15.30
N PRO A 337 -23.15 -27.81 -14.34
CA PRO A 337 -22.78 -27.96 -12.92
C PRO A 337 -21.57 -28.89 -12.67
N ALA A 338 -21.41 -29.95 -13.47
CA ALA A 338 -20.25 -30.85 -13.38
C ALA A 338 -18.90 -30.15 -13.65
N ILE A 339 -18.88 -29.16 -14.56
CA ILE A 339 -17.69 -28.36 -14.87
C ILE A 339 -17.44 -27.35 -13.75
N ALA A 340 -18.50 -26.72 -13.24
CA ALA A 340 -18.40 -25.81 -12.09
C ALA A 340 -17.80 -26.51 -10.87
N ILE A 341 -18.23 -27.74 -10.56
CA ILE A 341 -17.64 -28.56 -9.48
C ILE A 341 -16.17 -28.89 -9.77
N GLY A 342 -15.81 -29.15 -11.03
CA GLY A 342 -14.42 -29.33 -11.45
C GLY A 342 -13.56 -28.09 -11.18
N GLN A 343 -14.06 -26.89 -11.51
CA GLN A 343 -13.38 -25.63 -11.22
C GLN A 343 -13.22 -25.38 -9.72
N ALA A 344 -14.24 -25.69 -8.93
CA ALA A 344 -14.17 -25.61 -7.48
C ALA A 344 -13.08 -26.55 -6.94
N LYS A 345 -12.99 -27.80 -7.44
CA LYS A 345 -11.92 -28.75 -7.06
C LYS A 345 -10.52 -28.17 -7.28
N GLU A 346 -10.26 -27.54 -8.43
CA GLU A 346 -8.95 -26.94 -8.71
C GLU A 346 -8.58 -25.83 -7.71
N GLU A 347 -9.54 -25.00 -7.31
CA GLU A 347 -9.29 -23.97 -6.28
C GLU A 347 -9.15 -24.57 -4.88
N VAL A 348 -9.87 -25.65 -4.53
CA VAL A 348 -9.66 -26.40 -3.27
C VAL A 348 -8.26 -27.01 -3.22
N LEU A 349 -7.79 -27.62 -4.31
CA LEU A 349 -6.42 -28.14 -4.40
C LEU A 349 -5.36 -27.05 -4.27
N ARG A 350 -5.65 -25.86 -4.81
CA ARG A 350 -4.78 -24.69 -4.65
C ARG A 350 -4.76 -24.19 -3.21
N MET A 351 -5.91 -24.14 -2.54
CA MET A 351 -6.02 -23.84 -1.11
C MET A 351 -5.20 -24.83 -0.27
N GLY A 352 -5.28 -26.13 -0.60
CA GLY A 352 -4.45 -27.17 0.02
C GLY A 352 -2.94 -27.00 -0.23
N LYS A 353 -2.53 -26.52 -1.42
CA LYS A 353 -1.11 -26.16 -1.66
C LYS A 353 -0.67 -24.99 -0.78
N TYR A 354 -1.54 -24.02 -0.52
CA TYR A 354 -1.23 -22.91 0.40
C TYR A 354 -1.15 -23.38 1.84
N SER A 355 -1.98 -24.34 2.29
CA SER A 355 -1.87 -24.88 3.65
C SER A 355 -0.56 -25.64 3.87
N ILE A 356 -0.11 -26.42 2.88
CA ILE A 356 1.20 -27.08 2.90
C ILE A 356 2.34 -26.06 3.00
N ARG A 357 2.31 -25.01 2.16
CA ARG A 357 3.34 -23.95 2.17
C ARG A 357 3.34 -23.16 3.47
N GLY A 358 2.17 -22.82 4.01
CA GLY A 358 2.03 -22.17 5.31
C GLY A 358 2.68 -23.00 6.42
N LEU A 359 2.42 -24.32 6.43
CA LEU A 359 3.02 -25.22 7.42
C LEU A 359 4.54 -25.37 7.27
N GLU A 360 5.06 -25.42 6.02
CA GLU A 360 6.50 -25.42 5.73
C GLU A 360 7.18 -24.13 6.23
N GLU A 361 6.60 -22.97 5.99
CA GLU A 361 7.11 -21.67 6.46
C GLU A 361 7.04 -21.55 7.99
N THR A 362 5.98 -22.06 8.63
CA THR A 362 5.89 -22.14 10.09
C THR A 362 7.02 -22.99 10.67
N PHE A 363 7.36 -24.11 10.02
CA PHE A 363 8.47 -24.95 10.45
C PHE A 363 9.82 -24.26 10.28
N GLU A 364 10.04 -23.57 9.16
CA GLU A 364 11.26 -22.77 8.97
C GLU A 364 11.35 -21.59 9.95
N TYR A 365 10.21 -20.98 10.30
CA TYR A 365 10.16 -19.95 11.33
C TYR A 365 10.59 -20.47 12.70
N LEU A 366 10.14 -21.67 13.09
CA LEU A 366 10.56 -22.31 14.34
C LEU A 366 12.09 -22.49 14.42
N LYS A 367 12.74 -22.86 13.30
CA LYS A 367 14.19 -23.11 13.23
C LYS A 367 15.02 -21.83 13.21
N THR A 368 14.61 -20.87 12.37
CA THR A 368 15.43 -19.69 12.02
C THR A 368 15.10 -18.46 12.83
N ASN A 369 13.86 -18.37 13.34
CA ASN A 369 13.30 -17.18 13.95
C ASN A 369 13.30 -15.94 13.02
N ASP A 370 13.35 -16.16 11.69
CA ASP A 370 13.28 -15.08 10.69
C ASP A 370 11.84 -14.59 10.54
N LYS A 371 11.58 -13.34 10.93
CA LYS A 371 10.27 -12.68 10.82
C LYS A 371 9.70 -12.64 9.40
N LYS A 372 10.54 -12.84 8.37
CA LYS A 372 10.08 -13.02 7.00
C LYS A 372 9.17 -14.24 6.87
N ASN A 373 9.52 -15.37 7.49
CA ASN A 373 8.72 -16.60 7.42
C ASN A 373 7.38 -16.41 8.14
N ALA A 374 7.39 -15.80 9.34
CA ALA A 374 6.15 -15.45 10.05
C ALA A 374 5.21 -14.57 9.20
N LYS A 375 5.77 -13.60 8.48
CA LYS A 375 4.97 -12.76 7.56
C LYS A 375 4.41 -13.57 6.39
N ASN A 376 5.17 -14.50 5.83
CA ASN A 376 4.68 -15.38 4.77
C ASN A 376 3.53 -16.27 5.25
N VAL A 377 3.61 -16.79 6.48
CA VAL A 377 2.56 -17.62 7.09
C VAL A 377 1.23 -16.85 7.17
N LEU A 378 1.25 -15.62 7.69
CA LEU A 378 0.05 -14.77 7.74
C LEU A 378 -0.52 -14.48 6.34
N GLN A 379 0.33 -14.37 5.31
CA GLN A 379 -0.15 -14.21 3.94
C GLN A 379 -0.80 -15.48 3.39
N TYR A 380 -0.31 -16.68 3.76
CA TYR A 380 -0.96 -17.94 3.39
C TYR A 380 -2.29 -18.13 4.10
N GLU A 381 -2.38 -17.80 5.39
CA GLU A 381 -3.64 -17.81 6.17
C GLU A 381 -4.70 -16.92 5.51
N GLU A 382 -4.35 -15.65 5.21
CA GLU A 382 -5.30 -14.71 4.62
C GLU A 382 -5.72 -15.15 3.20
N ALA A 383 -4.83 -15.82 2.46
CA ALA A 383 -5.14 -16.42 1.17
C ALA A 383 -6.08 -17.62 1.30
N ILE A 384 -5.89 -18.46 2.31
CA ILE A 384 -6.76 -19.59 2.65
C ILE A 384 -8.16 -19.07 3.03
N ASN A 385 -8.28 -18.09 3.92
CA ASN A 385 -9.57 -17.48 4.31
C ASN A 385 -10.32 -16.87 3.12
N SER A 386 -9.60 -16.13 2.27
CA SER A 386 -10.18 -15.55 1.06
C SER A 386 -10.65 -16.62 0.07
N LEU A 387 -9.94 -17.75 -0.03
CA LEU A 387 -10.34 -18.87 -0.87
C LEU A 387 -11.52 -19.63 -0.27
N ASP A 388 -11.54 -19.90 1.04
CA ASP A 388 -12.67 -20.51 1.74
C ASP A 388 -13.96 -19.76 1.42
N GLN A 389 -14.01 -18.46 1.72
CA GLN A 389 -15.21 -17.67 1.50
C GLN A 389 -15.70 -17.75 0.05
N LYS A 390 -14.78 -17.61 -0.92
CA LYS A 390 -15.15 -17.57 -2.35
C LYS A 390 -15.54 -18.94 -2.91
N ILE A 391 -14.85 -20.00 -2.50
CA ILE A 391 -15.15 -21.36 -2.92
C ILE A 391 -16.48 -21.78 -2.28
N THR A 392 -16.69 -21.50 -0.99
CA THR A 392 -17.94 -21.77 -0.28
C THR A 392 -19.12 -21.04 -0.93
N ASP A 393 -19.00 -19.73 -1.19
CA ASP A 393 -20.03 -18.95 -1.90
C ASP A 393 -20.34 -19.51 -3.30
N TYR A 394 -19.31 -19.98 -4.01
CA TYR A 394 -19.46 -20.57 -5.33
C TYR A 394 -20.17 -21.93 -5.27
N LEU A 395 -19.75 -22.82 -4.36
CA LEU A 395 -20.37 -24.13 -4.14
C LEU A 395 -21.82 -24.00 -3.69
N VAL A 396 -22.16 -23.02 -2.84
CA VAL A 396 -23.55 -22.74 -2.45
C VAL A 396 -24.43 -22.33 -3.65
N LYS A 397 -23.87 -21.61 -4.62
CA LYS A 397 -24.59 -21.28 -5.87
C LYS A 397 -24.74 -22.49 -6.77
N VAL A 398 -23.75 -23.38 -6.80
CA VAL A 398 -23.82 -24.64 -7.56
C VAL A 398 -24.90 -25.57 -7.00
N SER A 399 -25.07 -25.67 -5.68
CA SER A 399 -26.10 -26.52 -5.07
C SER A 399 -27.53 -26.05 -5.30
N ALA A 400 -27.72 -24.82 -5.79
CA ALA A 400 -29.04 -24.33 -6.21
C ALA A 400 -29.52 -24.94 -7.54
N GLN A 401 -28.62 -25.60 -8.29
CA GLN A 401 -28.95 -26.29 -9.54
C GLN A 401 -29.21 -27.79 -9.31
N PRO A 402 -29.96 -28.47 -10.20
CA PRO A 402 -30.12 -29.92 -10.12
C PRO A 402 -28.77 -30.62 -10.34
N LEU A 403 -28.30 -31.33 -9.32
CA LEU A 403 -27.08 -32.14 -9.37
C LEU A 403 -27.42 -33.62 -9.56
N SER A 404 -26.57 -34.36 -10.28
CA SER A 404 -26.59 -35.82 -10.25
C SER A 404 -26.14 -36.33 -8.88
N ASP A 405 -26.48 -37.57 -8.50
CA ASP A 405 -26.03 -38.15 -7.23
C ASP A 405 -24.49 -38.10 -7.10
N THR A 406 -23.78 -38.38 -8.20
CA THR A 406 -22.32 -38.31 -8.24
C THR A 406 -21.78 -36.91 -8.03
N ASP A 407 -22.43 -35.89 -8.61
CA ASP A 407 -22.01 -34.50 -8.47
C ASP A 407 -22.41 -33.91 -7.10
N SER A 408 -23.54 -34.35 -6.54
CA SER A 408 -23.95 -34.01 -5.18
C SER A 408 -22.93 -34.52 -4.15
N THR A 409 -22.45 -35.75 -4.31
CA THR A 409 -21.39 -36.31 -3.46
C THR A 409 -20.09 -35.54 -3.60
N ARG A 410 -19.65 -35.24 -4.83
CA ARG A 410 -18.43 -34.45 -5.08
C ARG A 410 -18.53 -33.05 -4.48
N HIS A 411 -19.69 -32.41 -4.61
CA HIS A 411 -19.96 -31.09 -4.03
C HIS A 411 -19.83 -31.11 -2.50
N HIS A 412 -20.44 -32.11 -1.84
CA HIS A 412 -20.37 -32.25 -0.39
C HIS A 412 -18.93 -32.46 0.10
N ILE A 413 -18.19 -33.36 -0.54
CA ILE A 413 -16.76 -33.62 -0.27
C ILE A 413 -15.95 -32.33 -0.39
N LEU A 414 -16.19 -31.50 -1.41
CA LEU A 414 -15.46 -30.24 -1.56
C LEU A 414 -15.79 -29.23 -0.45
N LEU A 415 -17.05 -29.12 -0.02
CA LEU A 415 -17.44 -28.22 1.08
C LEU A 415 -16.81 -28.61 2.42
N GLU A 416 -16.70 -29.90 2.70
CA GLU A 416 -16.03 -30.39 3.92
C GLU A 416 -14.53 -30.11 3.85
N ASN A 417 -13.88 -30.47 2.73
CA ASN A 417 -12.45 -30.25 2.54
C ASN A 417 -12.03 -28.79 2.61
N VAL A 418 -12.85 -27.86 2.10
CA VAL A 418 -12.58 -26.42 2.24
C VAL A 418 -12.43 -26.03 3.71
N ARG A 419 -13.34 -26.50 4.56
CA ARG A 419 -13.32 -26.23 5.99
C ARG A 419 -12.12 -26.85 6.68
N ASP A 420 -11.80 -28.11 6.39
CA ASP A 420 -10.63 -28.76 6.99
C ASP A 420 -9.32 -28.10 6.57
N ILE A 421 -9.21 -27.63 5.33
CA ILE A 421 -8.02 -26.88 4.87
C ILE A 421 -7.93 -25.50 5.54
N GLU A 422 -9.06 -24.81 5.77
CA GLU A 422 -9.09 -23.55 6.54
C GLU A 422 -8.61 -23.76 7.97
N ARG A 423 -9.07 -24.82 8.64
CA ARG A 423 -8.61 -25.16 9.99
C ARG A 423 -7.13 -25.47 10.08
N ILE A 424 -6.55 -26.10 9.06
CA ILE A 424 -5.08 -26.26 8.99
C ILE A 424 -4.40 -24.88 8.97
N GLY A 425 -4.99 -23.91 8.26
CA GLY A 425 -4.67 -22.49 8.30
C GLY A 425 -4.57 -21.93 9.72
N ASP A 426 -5.70 -21.95 10.43
CA ASP A 426 -5.81 -21.48 11.82
C ASP A 426 -4.72 -22.09 12.72
N HIS A 427 -4.49 -23.39 12.59
CA HIS A 427 -3.55 -24.10 13.47
C HIS A 427 -2.10 -23.72 13.21
N PHE A 428 -1.68 -23.51 11.97
CA PHE A 428 -0.32 -23.04 11.73
C PHE A 428 -0.13 -21.58 12.14
N GLU A 429 -1.18 -20.74 12.10
CA GLU A 429 -1.14 -19.36 12.59
C GLU A 429 -0.97 -19.35 14.12
N ASN A 430 -1.76 -20.15 14.84
CA ASN A 430 -1.61 -20.34 16.29
C ASN A 430 -0.18 -20.75 16.67
N ILE A 431 0.46 -21.60 15.87
CA ILE A 431 1.86 -21.99 16.12
C ILE A 431 2.82 -20.80 15.94
N VAL A 432 2.61 -19.94 14.94
CA VAL A 432 3.41 -18.71 14.78
C VAL A 432 3.25 -17.79 15.97
N GLU A 433 2.04 -17.61 16.50
CA GLU A 433 1.80 -16.82 17.72
C GLU A 433 2.56 -17.39 18.93
N LEU A 434 2.61 -18.71 19.07
CA LEU A 434 3.37 -19.39 20.13
C LEU A 434 4.89 -19.21 19.96
N ILE A 435 5.40 -19.23 18.73
CA ILE A 435 6.81 -18.95 18.43
C ILE A 435 7.15 -17.48 18.74
N ASP A 436 6.25 -16.55 18.43
CA ASP A 436 6.37 -15.13 18.76
C ASP A 436 6.39 -14.90 20.26
N TYR A 437 5.44 -15.51 20.98
CA TYR A 437 5.39 -15.48 22.44
C TYR A 437 6.69 -15.99 23.05
N LYS A 438 7.22 -17.11 22.53
CA LYS A 438 8.51 -17.68 22.93
C LYS A 438 9.64 -16.66 22.77
N THR A 439 9.72 -15.99 21.63
CA THR A 439 10.79 -15.03 21.31
C THR A 439 10.69 -13.76 22.14
N VAL A 440 9.50 -13.17 22.28
CA VAL A 440 9.26 -11.93 23.04
C VAL A 440 9.53 -12.13 24.54
N ASN A 441 9.12 -13.27 25.09
CA ASN A 441 9.28 -13.56 26.52
C ASN A 441 10.60 -14.27 26.85
N GLY A 442 11.51 -14.43 25.88
CA GLY A 442 12.81 -15.07 26.09
C GLY A 442 12.72 -16.53 26.55
N VAL A 443 11.64 -17.23 26.21
CA VAL A 443 11.42 -18.62 26.60
C VAL A 443 12.34 -19.52 25.78
N GLN A 444 13.16 -20.32 26.46
CA GLN A 444 14.05 -21.27 25.78
C GLN A 444 13.46 -22.69 25.80
N LEU A 445 13.52 -23.34 24.64
CA LEU A 445 13.26 -24.77 24.49
C LEU A 445 14.60 -25.50 24.47
N SER A 446 14.66 -26.66 25.12
CA SER A 446 15.87 -27.49 25.07
C SER A 446 16.05 -28.11 23.69
N GLU A 447 17.29 -28.42 23.30
CA GLU A 447 17.57 -29.05 22.00
C GLU A 447 16.74 -30.35 21.77
N PRO A 448 16.57 -31.26 22.76
CA PRO A 448 15.71 -32.42 22.58
C PRO A 448 14.24 -32.07 22.31
N ALA A 449 13.75 -30.95 22.84
CA ALA A 449 12.39 -30.49 22.56
C ALA A 449 12.28 -29.96 21.13
N ILE A 450 13.26 -29.20 20.63
CA ILE A 450 13.27 -28.73 19.25
C ILE A 450 13.34 -29.92 18.27
N ASN A 451 14.09 -30.96 18.60
CA ASN A 451 14.17 -32.18 17.79
C ASN A 451 12.84 -32.94 17.74
N ASP A 452 12.17 -33.12 18.90
CA ASP A 452 10.83 -33.73 18.93
C ASP A 452 9.84 -32.91 18.07
N LEU A 453 9.82 -31.57 18.20
CA LEU A 453 8.96 -30.73 17.36
C LEU A 453 9.27 -30.89 15.87
N SER A 454 10.56 -30.95 15.52
CA SER A 454 10.99 -31.08 14.13
C SER A 454 10.55 -32.41 13.50
N GLU A 455 10.58 -33.49 14.28
CA GLU A 455 10.08 -34.80 13.87
C GLU A 455 8.56 -34.75 13.60
N MET A 456 7.79 -34.17 14.52
CA MET A 456 6.34 -34.06 14.38
C MET A 456 5.94 -33.15 13.22
N PHE A 457 6.61 -32.01 13.03
CA PHE A 457 6.40 -31.12 11.89
C PHE A 457 6.61 -31.86 10.56
N THR A 458 7.69 -32.61 10.44
CA THR A 458 8.03 -33.33 9.21
C THR A 458 6.95 -34.35 8.87
N LEU A 459 6.50 -35.14 9.86
CA LEU A 459 5.43 -36.11 9.66
C LEU A 459 4.09 -35.44 9.33
N THR A 460 3.76 -34.34 10.01
CA THR A 460 2.51 -33.60 9.79
C THR A 460 2.47 -32.99 8.39
N ILE A 461 3.55 -32.36 7.92
CA ILE A 461 3.66 -31.82 6.55
C ILE A 461 3.47 -32.93 5.52
N GLU A 462 4.15 -34.07 5.69
CA GLU A 462 4.00 -35.21 4.77
C GLU A 462 2.56 -35.75 4.76
N THR A 463 1.89 -35.76 5.91
CA THR A 463 0.52 -36.23 6.07
C THR A 463 -0.47 -35.32 5.34
N VAL A 464 -0.37 -34.01 5.51
CA VAL A 464 -1.19 -33.02 4.77
C VAL A 464 -0.92 -33.10 3.27
N GLN A 465 0.35 -33.20 2.85
CA GLN A 465 0.71 -33.37 1.43
C GLN A 465 0.05 -34.60 0.81
N LYS A 466 0.04 -35.72 1.52
CA LYS A 466 -0.62 -36.96 1.07
C LYS A 466 -2.14 -36.85 1.05
N ALA A 467 -2.74 -36.16 2.01
CA ALA A 467 -4.19 -35.92 2.03
C ALA A 467 -4.63 -35.11 0.80
N ILE A 468 -3.94 -34.01 0.49
CA ILE A 468 -4.22 -33.19 -0.69
C ILE A 468 -3.98 -33.96 -1.99
N LEU A 469 -2.91 -34.78 -2.06
CA LEU A 469 -2.65 -35.63 -3.24
C LEU A 469 -3.70 -36.74 -3.41
N ALA A 470 -4.17 -37.31 -2.31
CA ALA A 470 -5.27 -38.27 -2.33
C ALA A 470 -6.55 -37.62 -2.87
N LEU A 471 -6.85 -36.37 -2.47
CA LEU A 471 -8.01 -35.61 -2.96
C LEU A 471 -7.91 -35.32 -4.46
N ASP A 472 -6.71 -34.96 -4.94
CA ASP A 472 -6.44 -34.71 -6.35
C ASP A 472 -6.67 -35.97 -7.20
N THR A 473 -6.04 -37.07 -6.79
CA THR A 473 -6.01 -38.32 -7.57
C THR A 473 -7.12 -39.32 -7.24
N THR A 474 -7.94 -39.03 -6.22
CA THR A 474 -8.96 -39.95 -5.67
C THR A 474 -8.36 -41.31 -5.31
N ASN A 475 -7.14 -41.31 -4.76
CA ASN A 475 -6.38 -42.51 -4.49
C ASN A 475 -6.61 -43.02 -3.06
N HIS A 476 -7.42 -44.07 -2.93
CA HIS A 476 -7.70 -44.72 -1.64
C HIS A 476 -6.45 -45.23 -0.92
N GLY A 477 -5.41 -45.66 -1.65
CA GLY A 477 -4.16 -46.13 -1.05
C GLY A 477 -3.42 -45.01 -0.31
N LEU A 478 -3.41 -43.79 -0.87
CA LEU A 478 -2.87 -42.61 -0.21
C LEU A 478 -3.73 -42.21 0.98
N ALA A 479 -5.06 -42.26 0.86
CA ALA A 479 -5.96 -41.92 1.96
C ALA A 479 -5.78 -42.87 3.17
N ILE A 480 -5.61 -44.18 2.95
CA ILE A 480 -5.31 -45.15 4.03
C ILE A 480 -3.94 -44.86 4.68
N ASP A 481 -2.96 -44.42 3.90
CA ASP A 481 -1.63 -44.07 4.42
C ASP A 481 -1.70 -42.82 5.32
N VAL A 482 -2.57 -41.86 4.99
CA VAL A 482 -2.82 -40.67 5.82
C VAL A 482 -3.37 -41.08 7.20
N THR A 483 -4.39 -41.95 7.25
CA THR A 483 -4.95 -42.45 8.52
C THR A 483 -3.88 -43.11 9.39
N LYS A 484 -3.00 -43.93 8.82
CA LYS A 484 -1.90 -44.56 9.57
C LYS A 484 -0.89 -43.56 10.09
N LYS A 485 -0.65 -42.46 9.37
CA LYS A 485 0.29 -41.42 9.79
C LYS A 485 -0.28 -40.55 10.89
N GLU A 486 -1.57 -40.26 10.87
CA GLU A 486 -2.22 -39.56 11.97
C GLU A 486 -2.17 -40.38 13.27
N GLU A 487 -2.42 -41.69 13.23
CA GLU A 487 -2.22 -42.55 14.41
C GLU A 487 -0.80 -42.44 15.00
N LEU A 488 0.21 -42.22 14.16
CA LEU A 488 1.58 -41.97 14.60
C LEU A 488 1.75 -40.55 15.19
N ILE A 489 1.16 -39.52 14.58
CA ILE A 489 1.14 -38.14 15.10
C ILE A 489 0.50 -38.11 16.50
N ASP A 490 -0.62 -38.81 16.66
CA ASP A 490 -1.39 -38.95 17.89
C ASP A 490 -0.58 -39.66 19.00
N GLN A 491 0.18 -40.71 18.63
CA GLN A 491 1.16 -41.35 19.52
C GLN A 491 2.34 -40.43 19.87
N MET A 492 2.84 -39.65 18.91
CA MET A 492 3.92 -38.68 19.13
C MET A 492 3.47 -37.60 20.10
N GLU A 493 2.25 -37.08 19.97
CA GLU A 493 1.68 -36.06 20.85
C GLU A 493 1.73 -36.51 22.32
N ARG A 494 1.17 -37.69 22.61
CA ARG A 494 1.15 -38.29 23.96
C ARG A 494 2.56 -38.55 24.48
N THR A 495 3.46 -39.01 23.62
CA THR A 495 4.85 -39.33 23.99
C THR A 495 5.66 -38.06 24.29
N PHE A 496 5.53 -37.04 23.45
CA PHE A 496 6.27 -35.79 23.53
C PHE A 496 5.80 -34.94 24.71
N ARG A 497 4.49 -34.90 25.00
CA ARG A 497 3.98 -34.30 26.24
C ARG A 497 4.61 -34.94 27.48
N LYS A 498 4.69 -36.28 27.55
CA LYS A 498 5.34 -37.00 28.66
C LYS A 498 6.83 -36.72 28.76
N LYS A 499 7.57 -36.75 27.63
CA LYS A 499 8.99 -36.39 27.57
C LYS A 499 9.22 -34.97 28.09
N HIS A 500 8.34 -34.02 27.74
CA HIS A 500 8.48 -32.63 28.15
C HIS A 500 8.21 -32.41 29.64
N ILE A 501 7.22 -33.10 30.22
CA ILE A 501 7.01 -33.11 31.68
C ILE A 501 8.26 -33.62 32.41
N HIS A 502 8.93 -34.63 31.86
CA HIS A 502 10.20 -35.10 32.42
C HIS A 502 11.30 -34.04 32.36
N ARG A 503 11.43 -33.29 31.24
CA ARG A 503 12.37 -32.16 31.10
C ARG A 503 12.11 -31.05 32.12
N LEU A 504 10.83 -30.75 32.41
CA LEU A 504 10.43 -29.80 33.45
C LEU A 504 10.85 -30.28 34.84
N ASN A 505 10.60 -31.55 35.16
CA ASN A 505 10.97 -32.15 36.45
C ASN A 505 12.49 -32.16 36.69
N LEU A 506 13.28 -32.27 35.61
CA LEU A 506 14.75 -32.22 35.65
C LEU A 506 15.32 -30.79 35.65
N GLY A 507 14.49 -29.75 35.59
CA GLY A 507 14.94 -28.36 35.52
C GLY A 507 15.59 -27.97 34.18
N GLN A 508 15.45 -28.80 33.14
CA GLN A 508 16.01 -28.55 31.80
C GLN A 508 15.16 -27.59 30.97
N CYS A 509 13.93 -27.31 31.39
CA CYS A 509 12.99 -26.39 30.75
C CYS A 509 12.23 -25.60 31.82
N SER A 510 11.80 -24.37 31.48
CA SER A 510 10.98 -23.54 32.37
C SER A 510 9.50 -23.92 32.27
N ALA A 511 8.69 -23.60 33.29
CA ALA A 511 7.23 -23.80 33.23
C ALA A 511 6.58 -23.08 32.04
N HIS A 512 7.09 -21.91 31.65
CA HIS A 512 6.63 -21.15 30.48
C HIS A 512 7.00 -21.88 29.17
N SER A 513 8.14 -22.58 29.14
CA SER A 513 8.51 -23.50 28.04
C SER A 513 7.57 -24.70 27.95
N GLY A 514 6.94 -25.08 29.06
CA GLY A 514 5.89 -26.10 29.15
C GLY A 514 4.73 -25.78 28.23
N ILE A 515 4.12 -24.60 28.44
CA ILE A 515 2.93 -24.11 27.71
C ILE A 515 3.21 -24.06 26.20
N VAL A 516 4.29 -23.36 25.80
CA VAL A 516 4.64 -23.20 24.38
C VAL A 516 4.81 -24.56 23.68
N PHE A 517 5.58 -25.48 24.28
CA PHE A 517 5.85 -26.77 23.64
C PHE A 517 4.58 -27.62 23.51
N THR A 518 3.79 -27.73 24.58
CA THR A 518 2.59 -28.57 24.57
C THR A 518 1.53 -28.03 23.62
N ASP A 519 1.44 -26.71 23.48
CA ASP A 519 0.45 -26.08 22.62
C ASP A 519 0.84 -26.19 21.14
N ILE A 520 2.14 -26.11 20.81
CA ILE A 520 2.62 -26.40 19.45
C ILE A 520 2.32 -27.86 19.09
N VAL A 521 2.65 -28.80 19.97
CA VAL A 521 2.37 -30.22 19.77
C VAL A 521 0.86 -30.47 19.56
N SER A 522 0.01 -29.81 20.35
CA SER A 522 -1.46 -29.93 20.21
C SER A 522 -1.97 -29.38 18.87
N ASN A 523 -1.41 -28.27 18.38
CA ASN A 523 -1.82 -27.73 17.08
C ASN A 523 -1.36 -28.64 15.92
N LEU A 524 -0.18 -29.26 16.03
CA LEU A 524 0.29 -30.22 15.02
C LEU A 524 -0.58 -31.48 14.96
N GLU A 525 -1.04 -31.98 16.11
CA GLU A 525 -1.98 -33.11 16.15
C GLU A 525 -3.33 -32.76 15.51
N ARG A 526 -3.92 -31.61 15.84
CA ARG A 526 -5.15 -31.14 15.17
C ARG A 526 -5.01 -30.96 13.66
N ILE A 527 -3.84 -30.51 13.19
CA ILE A 527 -3.56 -30.48 11.74
C ILE A 527 -3.59 -31.90 11.14
N GLY A 528 -3.06 -32.88 11.87
CA GLY A 528 -3.18 -34.30 11.54
C GLY A 528 -4.63 -34.77 11.44
N ASP A 529 -5.47 -34.43 12.40
CA ASP A 529 -6.91 -34.75 12.40
C ASP A 529 -7.60 -34.21 11.14
N HIS A 530 -7.37 -32.93 10.81
CA HIS A 530 -7.93 -32.33 9.61
C HIS A 530 -7.41 -32.98 8.33
N ALA A 531 -6.15 -33.41 8.30
CA ALA A 531 -5.62 -34.18 7.17
C ALA A 531 -6.31 -35.54 7.01
N VAL A 532 -6.68 -36.20 8.11
CA VAL A 532 -7.48 -37.43 8.08
C VAL A 532 -8.90 -37.17 7.60
N ASN A 533 -9.58 -36.13 8.07
CA ASN A 533 -10.91 -35.79 7.57
C ASN A 533 -10.91 -35.64 6.03
N ILE A 534 -9.90 -34.96 5.49
CA ILE A 534 -9.72 -34.80 4.04
C ILE A 534 -9.54 -36.16 3.34
N ALA A 535 -8.79 -37.07 3.95
CA ALA A 535 -8.56 -38.41 3.42
C ALA A 535 -9.80 -39.32 3.56
N GLU A 536 -10.54 -39.25 4.65
CA GLU A 536 -11.74 -40.03 4.93
C GLU A 536 -12.87 -39.71 3.96
N ALA A 537 -12.99 -38.44 3.55
CA ALA A 537 -13.93 -38.01 2.51
C ALA A 537 -13.72 -38.77 1.17
N ILE A 538 -12.54 -39.35 0.94
CA ILE A 538 -12.23 -40.20 -0.21
C ILE A 538 -12.53 -41.68 0.07
N LEU A 539 -12.41 -42.12 1.32
CA LEU A 539 -12.62 -43.52 1.73
C LEU A 539 -14.09 -43.88 1.91
N GLN A 540 -14.95 -42.89 2.18
CA GLN A 540 -16.38 -43.13 2.29
C GLN A 540 -16.92 -43.69 0.96
N LYS A 541 -17.42 -44.93 1.03
CA LYS A 541 -18.24 -45.51 -0.03
C LYS A 541 -19.59 -44.80 0.01
N HIS A 542 -19.88 -44.02 -1.02
CA HIS A 542 -21.24 -43.61 -1.34
C HIS A 542 -21.84 -44.58 -2.36
#